data_AF-A0A7J6TED7-F1
#
_entry.id   AF-A0A7J6TED7-F1
#
_cell.length_a   1.000
_cell.length_b   1.000
_cell.length_c   1.000
_cell.angle_alpha   90.00
_cell.angle_beta   90.00
_cell.angle_gamma   90.00
#
_symmetry.space_group_name_H-M   'P 1'
#
loop_
_entity.id
_entity.type
_entity.pdbx_description
1 polymer ?
#
loop_
_entity_poly.entity_id
_entity_poly.type
_entity_poly.pdbx_seq_one_letter_code
_entity_poly.pdbx_strand_id
1 'polypeptide(L)'
;MDELGVSAEGCLEKSELLDRLEDSSRVELIPECPSISAHPHVYTKSQLMSMTVPEIKDLMARCNLALPEEAVEKEQLLRMLVSSGRVIVSTDDSTDDAGVPDSGSNQAGDSGKYTLESLRSMRVKDLKNLIAAKGGSSSDCVEKADLVQRLISLGALRP
;
A
#
# COMPACT_ATOMS: atom_id res chain seq x y z
N MET A 1 14.79 -26.22 -12.62
CA MET A 1 13.68 -25.52 -11.94
C MET A 1 12.65 -25.33 -13.03
N ASP A 2 11.89 -26.38 -13.34
CA ASP A 2 11.04 -26.43 -14.54
C ASP A 2 9.80 -27.28 -14.21
N GLU A 3 9.12 -26.96 -13.11
CA GLU A 3 8.00 -27.77 -12.60
C GLU A 3 6.68 -27.60 -13.40
N LEU A 4 6.61 -26.62 -14.31
CA LEU A 4 5.43 -26.39 -15.14
C LEU A 4 5.51 -27.00 -16.55
N GLY A 5 6.67 -27.46 -17.00
CA GLY A 5 6.82 -28.08 -18.33
C GLY A 5 6.52 -27.14 -19.51
N VAL A 6 6.32 -25.85 -19.26
CA VAL A 6 6.09 -24.83 -20.29
C VAL A 6 7.40 -24.08 -20.49
N SER A 7 8.11 -24.42 -21.57
CA SER A 7 9.34 -23.72 -21.96
C SER A 7 9.00 -22.30 -22.43
N ALA A 8 9.47 -21.29 -21.71
CA ALA A 8 9.39 -19.88 -22.11
C ALA A 8 10.41 -19.51 -23.21
N GLU A 9 11.22 -20.46 -23.69
CA GLU A 9 12.11 -20.25 -24.82
C GLU A 9 11.31 -19.87 -26.08
N GLY A 10 11.66 -18.73 -26.67
CA GLY A 10 11.07 -18.21 -27.91
C GLY A 10 9.96 -17.18 -27.74
N CYS A 11 9.37 -17.02 -26.55
CA CYS A 11 8.28 -16.06 -26.35
C CYS A 11 8.84 -14.64 -26.12
N LEU A 12 8.70 -13.77 -27.11
CA LEU A 12 9.08 -12.36 -27.02
C LEU A 12 7.98 -11.51 -26.38
N GLU A 13 6.73 -11.98 -26.43
CA GLU A 13 5.55 -11.26 -25.97
C GLU A 13 4.76 -12.03 -24.90
N LYS A 14 4.23 -11.29 -23.93
CA LYS A 14 3.45 -11.83 -22.80
C LYS A 14 2.20 -12.58 -23.26
N SER A 15 1.57 -12.12 -24.34
CA SER A 15 0.41 -12.74 -24.98
C SER A 15 0.71 -14.16 -25.46
N GLU A 16 1.89 -14.37 -26.05
CA GLU A 16 2.32 -15.66 -26.60
C GLU A 16 2.61 -16.68 -25.50
N LEU A 17 3.11 -16.21 -24.35
CA LEU A 17 3.29 -17.05 -23.16
C LEU A 17 1.93 -17.46 -22.57
N LEU A 18 0.95 -16.56 -22.54
CA LEU A 18 -0.40 -16.83 -22.02
C LEU A 18 -1.15 -17.84 -22.90
N ASP A 19 -1.05 -17.71 -24.22
CA ASP A 19 -1.65 -18.62 -25.21
C ASP A 19 -1.11 -20.05 -25.05
N ARG A 20 0.22 -20.20 -24.90
CA ARG A 20 0.85 -21.51 -24.66
C ARG A 20 0.50 -22.10 -23.29
N LEU A 21 0.21 -21.25 -22.29
CA LEU A 21 -0.21 -21.69 -20.97
C LEU A 21 -1.65 -22.22 -21.00
N GLU A 22 -2.52 -21.55 -21.77
CA GLU A 22 -3.90 -21.97 -22.04
C GLU A 22 -3.92 -23.32 -22.79
N ASP A 23 -3.11 -23.45 -23.84
CA ASP A 23 -3.02 -24.68 -24.65
C ASP A 23 -2.46 -25.88 -23.85
N SER A 24 -1.65 -25.62 -22.81
CA SER A 24 -1.11 -26.67 -21.95
C SER A 24 -2.19 -27.43 -21.14
N SER A 25 -3.44 -26.91 -21.11
CA SER A 25 -4.60 -27.49 -20.40
C SER A 25 -4.37 -27.80 -18.91
N ARG A 26 -3.25 -27.32 -18.34
CA ARG A 26 -2.87 -27.48 -16.93
C ARG A 26 -3.19 -26.24 -16.10
N VAL A 27 -3.52 -25.12 -16.76
CA VAL A 27 -3.82 -23.85 -16.12
C VAL A 27 -5.18 -23.39 -16.62
N GLU A 28 -6.17 -23.42 -15.73
CA GLU A 28 -7.45 -22.78 -15.97
C GLU A 28 -7.27 -21.27 -15.77
N LEU A 29 -7.36 -20.49 -16.84
CA LEU A 29 -7.42 -19.03 -16.76
C LEU A 29 -8.78 -18.66 -16.17
N ILE A 30 -8.83 -18.51 -14.85
CA ILE A 30 -10.02 -18.03 -14.17
C ILE A 30 -10.20 -16.56 -14.59
N PRO A 31 -11.27 -16.21 -15.34
CA PRO A 31 -11.57 -14.81 -15.63
C PRO A 31 -11.72 -14.10 -14.29
N GLU A 32 -10.99 -13.00 -14.10
CA GLU A 32 -10.87 -12.26 -12.84
C GLU A 32 -12.24 -12.11 -12.17
N CYS A 33 -12.53 -13.04 -11.24
CA CYS A 33 -13.71 -12.93 -10.40
C CYS A 33 -13.40 -11.78 -9.45
N PRO A 34 -14.16 -10.67 -9.47
CA PRO A 34 -13.90 -9.50 -8.63
C PRO A 34 -14.11 -9.76 -7.12
N SER A 35 -14.26 -11.02 -6.70
CA SER A 35 -14.80 -11.40 -5.39
C SER A 35 -13.81 -12.10 -4.46
N ILE A 36 -12.55 -12.31 -4.85
CA ILE A 36 -11.55 -12.92 -3.95
C ILE A 36 -10.18 -12.22 -4.00
N SER A 37 -10.12 -11.07 -4.67
CA SER A 37 -8.95 -10.22 -4.66
C SER A 37 -8.74 -9.68 -3.25
N ALA A 38 -7.77 -10.22 -2.54
CA ALA A 38 -7.22 -9.69 -1.29
C ALA A 38 -6.55 -8.31 -1.47
N HIS A 39 -6.83 -7.64 -2.60
CA HIS A 39 -6.29 -6.34 -2.95
C HIS A 39 -7.35 -5.27 -2.63
N PRO A 40 -7.00 -4.31 -1.77
CA PRO A 40 -7.91 -3.23 -1.42
C PRO A 40 -8.36 -2.50 -2.68
N HIS A 41 -9.68 -2.30 -2.83
CA HIS A 41 -10.20 -1.57 -3.97
C HIS A 41 -9.83 -0.10 -3.83
N VAL A 42 -9.10 0.42 -4.81
CA VAL A 42 -8.67 1.80 -4.86
C VAL A 42 -9.75 2.61 -5.57
N TYR A 43 -10.38 3.55 -4.86
CA TYR A 43 -11.36 4.48 -5.40
C TYR A 43 -10.90 5.91 -5.15
N THR A 44 -11.23 6.84 -6.05
CA THR A 44 -11.00 8.26 -5.73
C THR A 44 -12.09 8.79 -4.82
N LYS A 45 -11.77 9.85 -4.04
CA LYS A 45 -12.76 10.51 -3.18
C LYS A 45 -13.99 10.97 -3.97
N SER A 46 -13.76 11.53 -5.16
CA SER A 46 -14.81 11.97 -6.08
C SER A 46 -15.65 10.81 -6.59
N GLN A 47 -15.05 9.66 -6.87
CA GLN A 47 -15.75 8.46 -7.32
C GLN A 47 -16.66 7.89 -6.23
N LEU A 48 -16.17 7.80 -5.00
CA LEU A 48 -16.98 7.40 -3.84
C LEU A 48 -18.13 8.37 -3.56
N MET A 49 -17.89 9.68 -3.71
CA MET A 49 -18.92 10.70 -3.56
C MET A 49 -19.90 10.74 -4.73
N SER A 50 -19.54 10.21 -5.90
CA SER A 50 -20.42 10.11 -7.06
C SER A 50 -21.32 8.88 -7.02
N MET A 51 -20.90 7.80 -6.34
CA MET A 51 -21.69 6.58 -6.18
C MET A 51 -22.99 6.81 -5.42
N THR A 52 -24.03 6.09 -5.81
CA THR A 52 -25.33 6.11 -5.12
C THR A 52 -25.30 5.22 -3.87
N VAL A 53 -26.21 5.46 -2.93
CA VAL A 53 -26.36 4.60 -1.72
C VAL A 53 -26.50 3.10 -2.05
N PRO A 54 -27.32 2.67 -3.03
CA PRO A 54 -27.38 1.25 -3.39
C PRO A 54 -26.06 0.70 -3.92
N GLU A 55 -25.29 1.46 -4.71
CA GLU A 55 -23.96 1.04 -5.18
C GLU A 55 -22.96 0.89 -4.04
N ILE A 56 -23.00 1.80 -3.06
CA ILE A 56 -22.15 1.71 -1.88
C ILE A 56 -22.54 0.48 -1.03
N LYS A 57 -23.84 0.18 -0.91
CA LYS A 57 -24.30 -1.03 -0.21
C LYS A 57 -23.87 -2.31 -0.91
N ASP A 58 -23.97 -2.35 -2.23
CA ASP A 58 -23.47 -3.46 -3.04
C ASP A 58 -21.96 -3.65 -2.84
N LEU A 59 -21.21 -2.55 -2.83
CA LEU A 59 -19.77 -2.56 -2.61
C LEU A 59 -19.42 -3.02 -1.19
N MET A 60 -20.17 -2.61 -0.16
CA MET A 60 -20.03 -3.12 1.19
C MET A 60 -20.31 -4.63 1.28
N ALA A 61 -21.36 -5.12 0.61
CA ALA A 61 -21.65 -6.55 0.54
C ALA A 61 -20.51 -7.32 -0.14
N ARG A 62 -19.97 -6.79 -1.24
CA ARG A 62 -18.79 -7.34 -1.93
C ARG A 62 -17.54 -7.35 -1.06
N CYS A 63 -17.35 -6.33 -0.24
CA CYS A 63 -16.26 -6.27 0.74
C CYS A 63 -16.51 -7.13 2.00
N ASN A 64 -17.61 -7.88 2.05
CA ASN A 64 -18.03 -8.71 3.17
C ASN A 64 -18.18 -7.90 4.48
N LEU A 65 -18.69 -6.67 4.35
CA LEU A 65 -19.02 -5.79 5.45
C LEU A 65 -20.49 -5.96 5.83
N ALA A 66 -20.75 -6.01 7.14
CA ALA A 66 -22.11 -6.04 7.64
C ALA A 66 -22.86 -4.77 7.18
N LEU A 67 -23.91 -4.96 6.39
CA LEU A 67 -24.81 -3.89 6.02
C LEU A 67 -25.67 -3.55 7.23
N PRO A 68 -25.63 -2.31 7.74
CA PRO A 68 -26.57 -1.89 8.78
C PRO A 68 -28.00 -1.92 8.22
N GLU A 69 -28.92 -2.54 8.97
CA GLU A 69 -30.35 -2.58 8.67
C GLU A 69 -31.00 -1.20 8.79
N GLU A 70 -30.42 -0.31 9.60
CA GLU A 70 -30.92 1.05 9.82
C GLU A 70 -30.44 2.01 8.74
N ALA A 71 -31.25 3.02 8.43
CA ALA A 71 -30.99 4.02 7.40
C ALA A 71 -29.78 4.90 7.75
N VAL A 72 -28.57 4.41 7.47
CA VAL A 72 -27.33 5.17 7.55
C VAL A 72 -27.20 6.10 6.36
N GLU A 73 -26.81 7.33 6.66
CA GLU A 73 -26.46 8.35 5.69
C GLU A 73 -25.34 7.86 4.76
N LYS A 74 -25.35 8.35 3.52
CA LYS A 74 -24.34 8.00 2.50
C LYS A 74 -22.91 8.16 3.03
N GLU A 75 -22.65 9.24 3.75
CA GLU A 75 -21.34 9.55 4.33
C GLU A 75 -20.92 8.53 5.39
N GLN A 76 -21.88 7.99 6.15
CA GLN A 76 -21.60 6.97 7.16
C GLN A 76 -21.23 5.63 6.52
N LEU A 77 -21.90 5.25 5.42
CA LEU A 77 -21.53 4.06 4.65
C LEU A 77 -20.11 4.17 4.07
N LEU A 78 -19.78 5.33 3.49
CA LEU A 78 -18.43 5.62 2.99
C LEU A 78 -17.39 5.59 4.11
N ARG A 79 -17.71 6.15 5.27
CA ARG A 79 -16.83 6.12 6.44
C ARG A 79 -16.54 4.70 6.89
N MET A 80 -17.55 3.84 7.00
CA MET A 80 -17.35 2.43 7.36
C MET A 80 -16.52 1.68 6.33
N LEU A 81 -16.77 1.94 5.04
CA LEU A 81 -16.02 1.36 3.94
C LEU A 81 -14.53 1.69 4.02
N VAL A 82 -14.18 2.96 4.25
CA VAL A 82 -12.80 3.42 4.41
C VAL A 82 -12.18 2.89 5.70
N SER A 83 -12.93 2.94 6.81
CA SER A 83 -12.48 2.41 8.11
C SER A 83 -12.22 0.90 8.10
N SER A 84 -12.86 0.15 7.20
CA SER A 84 -12.64 -1.28 7.06
C SER A 84 -11.26 -1.65 6.49
N GLY A 85 -10.56 -0.69 5.88
CA GLY A 85 -9.30 -0.94 5.17
C GLY A 85 -9.44 -1.78 3.90
N ARG A 86 -10.67 -2.14 3.49
CA ARG A 86 -10.95 -2.82 2.21
C ARG A 86 -10.95 -1.87 1.02
N VAL A 87 -11.09 -0.57 1.29
CA VAL A 87 -11.12 0.48 0.28
C VAL A 87 -10.08 1.53 0.58
N ILE A 88 -9.21 1.79 -0.39
CA ILE A 88 -8.21 2.86 -0.35
C ILE A 88 -8.78 4.05 -1.12
N VAL A 89 -8.76 5.23 -0.49
CA VAL A 89 -9.19 6.47 -1.12
C VAL A 89 -7.98 7.18 -1.72
N SER A 90 -7.86 7.18 -3.05
CA SER A 90 -6.88 8.02 -3.75
C SER A 90 -7.40 9.45 -3.84
N THR A 91 -6.69 10.39 -3.22
CA THR A 91 -6.86 11.82 -3.51
C THR A 91 -6.11 12.14 -4.80
N ASP A 92 -6.81 12.01 -5.94
CA ASP A 92 -6.45 12.69 -7.18
C ASP A 92 -6.76 14.18 -7.00
N ASP A 93 -5.90 14.88 -6.27
CA ASP A 93 -5.77 16.32 -6.41
C ASP A 93 -4.44 16.54 -7.10
N SER A 94 -4.49 16.88 -8.39
CA SER A 94 -3.34 17.34 -9.14
C SER A 94 -2.88 18.67 -8.58
N THR A 95 -2.11 18.62 -7.50
CA THR A 95 -1.20 19.68 -7.09
C THR A 95 0.14 19.06 -6.76
N ASP A 96 1.12 19.32 -7.63
CA ASP A 96 2.50 19.45 -7.22
C ASP A 96 2.58 20.19 -5.87
N ASP A 97 3.39 19.67 -4.96
CA ASP A 97 3.85 20.31 -3.73
C ASP A 97 2.93 20.30 -2.49
N ALA A 98 3.59 19.97 -1.36
CA ALA A 98 3.20 20.21 0.02
C ALA A 98 1.99 19.45 0.64
N GLY A 99 2.35 18.57 1.60
CA GLY A 99 1.55 18.42 2.82
C GLY A 99 0.77 17.11 2.96
N VAL A 100 1.47 16.03 3.30
CA VAL A 100 0.80 14.87 3.91
C VAL A 100 0.42 15.27 5.34
N PRO A 101 -0.87 15.24 5.73
CA PRO A 101 -1.28 15.51 7.09
C PRO A 101 -0.86 14.36 8.01
N ASP A 102 -0.15 14.77 9.05
CA ASP A 102 0.12 14.08 10.29
C ASP A 102 -1.18 13.65 10.97
N SER A 103 -1.33 12.35 11.23
CA SER A 103 -2.15 11.85 12.35
C SER A 103 -1.91 10.37 12.56
N GLY A 104 -1.12 10.07 13.60
CA GLY A 104 -0.93 8.70 14.08
C GLY A 104 0.18 8.58 15.10
N SER A 105 0.29 9.55 16.01
CA SER A 105 1.12 9.40 17.21
C SER A 105 0.60 8.23 18.04
N ASN A 106 1.38 7.17 18.15
CA ASN A 106 1.38 6.32 19.33
C ASN A 106 2.84 6.08 19.74
N GLN A 107 3.25 6.84 20.76
CA GLN A 107 4.40 6.51 21.58
C GLN A 107 4.16 5.16 22.25
N ALA A 108 5.00 4.18 21.93
CA ALA A 108 5.46 3.18 22.89
C ALA A 108 6.72 2.55 22.29
N GLY A 109 7.83 2.60 23.04
CA GLY A 109 9.16 2.23 22.55
C GLY A 109 9.21 0.81 21.96
N ASP A 110 9.74 0.70 20.74
CA ASP A 110 10.19 -0.58 20.19
C ASP A 110 11.52 -0.34 19.46
N SER A 111 12.58 -0.63 20.19
CA SER A 111 13.98 -0.39 19.85
C SER A 111 14.50 -1.39 18.80
N GLY A 112 13.95 -1.40 17.58
CA GLY A 112 14.67 -2.01 16.45
C GLY A 112 13.85 -2.57 15.31
N LYS A 113 13.33 -1.73 14.41
CA LYS A 113 12.64 -2.21 13.19
C LYS A 113 12.85 -1.36 11.94
N TYR A 114 13.88 -0.52 11.86
CA TYR A 114 14.17 0.18 10.60
C TYR A 114 15.10 -0.68 9.74
N THR A 115 14.61 -1.18 8.62
CA THR A 115 15.45 -1.79 7.59
C THR A 115 16.23 -0.72 6.84
N LEU A 116 17.34 -1.09 6.20
CA LEU A 116 18.18 -0.15 5.44
C LEU A 116 17.39 0.49 4.29
N GLU A 117 16.53 -0.29 3.61
CA GLU A 117 15.59 0.22 2.60
C GLU A 117 14.58 1.20 3.19
N SER A 118 14.04 0.91 4.38
CA SER A 118 13.13 1.83 5.06
C SER A 118 13.81 3.17 5.36
N LEU A 119 15.06 3.16 5.83
CA LEU A 119 15.82 4.39 6.09
C LEU A 119 16.14 5.15 4.80
N ARG A 120 16.45 4.44 3.71
CA ARG A 120 16.67 5.08 2.39
C ARG A 120 15.41 5.68 1.81
N SER A 121 14.23 5.13 2.14
CA SER A 121 12.94 5.67 1.72
C SER A 121 12.42 6.80 2.61
N MET A 122 12.94 6.97 3.83
CA MET A 122 12.56 8.07 4.74
C MET A 122 13.02 9.44 4.24
N ARG A 123 12.35 10.51 4.70
CA ARG A 123 12.75 11.89 4.38
C ARG A 123 13.95 12.31 5.22
N VAL A 124 14.72 13.27 4.71
CA VAL A 124 15.88 13.86 5.40
C VAL A 124 15.48 14.40 6.78
N LYS A 125 14.33 15.07 6.89
CA LYS A 125 13.75 15.53 8.17
C LYS A 125 13.57 14.38 9.17
N ASP A 126 12.96 13.28 8.73
CA ASP A 126 12.69 12.13 9.61
C ASP A 126 13.98 11.44 10.04
N LEU A 127 14.96 11.33 9.13
CA LEU A 127 16.29 10.82 9.46
C LEU A 127 17.00 11.69 10.50
N LYS A 128 16.96 13.02 10.36
CA LYS A 128 17.53 13.96 11.35
C LYS A 128 16.82 13.87 12.69
N ASN A 129 15.49 13.76 12.69
CA ASN A 129 14.70 13.57 13.90
C ASN A 129 15.04 12.25 14.60
N LEU A 130 15.22 11.16 13.85
CA LEU A 130 15.65 9.87 14.40
C LEU A 130 17.06 9.93 14.99
N ILE A 131 17.99 10.63 14.32
CA ILE A 131 19.36 10.83 14.84
C ILE A 131 19.30 11.59 16.16
N ALA A 132 18.55 12.70 16.21
CA ALA A 132 18.37 13.50 17.42
C ALA A 132 17.68 12.69 18.54
N ALA A 133 16.67 11.88 18.21
CA ALA A 133 15.98 11.01 19.16
C ALA A 133 16.90 9.91 19.73
N LYS A 134 17.91 9.49 18.98
CA LYS A 134 18.96 8.56 19.43
C LYS A 134 20.13 9.26 20.13
N GLY A 135 20.06 10.58 20.34
CA GLY A 135 21.12 11.38 20.98
C GLY A 135 22.30 11.69 20.06
N GLY A 136 22.16 11.51 18.75
CA GLY A 136 23.15 11.90 17.76
C GLY A 136 22.95 13.33 17.24
N SER A 137 24.01 13.89 16.67
CA SER A 137 23.95 15.14 15.89
C SER A 137 24.04 14.84 14.39
N SER A 138 23.30 15.62 13.59
CA SER A 138 23.28 15.56 12.13
C SER A 138 23.99 16.75 11.47
N SER A 139 24.73 17.56 12.24
CA SER A 139 25.43 18.75 11.74
C SER A 139 26.53 18.45 10.72
N ASP A 140 27.19 17.30 10.84
CA ASP A 140 28.23 16.82 9.92
C ASP A 140 27.68 16.04 8.71
N CYS A 141 26.37 15.84 8.63
CA CYS A 141 25.75 15.10 7.54
C CYS A 141 25.32 16.05 6.41
N VAL A 142 26.03 16.01 5.29
CA VAL A 142 25.71 16.82 4.10
C VAL A 142 24.71 16.08 3.21
N GLU A 143 24.86 14.76 3.07
CA GLU A 143 24.06 13.96 2.17
C GLU A 143 23.06 13.07 2.93
N LYS A 144 22.01 12.62 2.22
CA LYS A 144 21.04 11.67 2.78
C LYS A 144 21.71 10.35 3.19
N ALA A 145 22.73 9.92 2.44
CA ALA A 145 23.51 8.74 2.74
C ALA A 145 24.24 8.86 4.08
N ASP A 146 24.81 10.04 4.41
CA ASP A 146 25.45 10.30 5.70
C ASP A 146 24.47 10.14 6.87
N LEU A 147 23.23 10.61 6.70
CA LEU A 147 22.20 10.49 7.74
C LEU A 147 21.82 9.03 8.00
N VAL A 148 21.65 8.24 6.93
CA VAL A 148 21.37 6.81 7.04
C VAL A 148 22.55 6.08 7.69
N GLN A 149 23.78 6.39 7.29
CA GLN A 149 24.99 5.82 7.87
C GLN A 149 25.14 6.19 9.35
N ARG A 150 24.80 7.44 9.72
CA ARG A 150 24.82 7.89 11.12
C ARG A 150 23.82 7.13 11.98
N LEU A 151 22.64 6.84 11.45
CA LEU A 151 21.64 6.01 12.12
C LEU A 151 22.12 4.56 12.30
N ILE A 152 22.79 4.00 11.28
CA ILE A 152 23.43 2.69 11.40
C ILE A 152 24.46 2.69 12.54
N SER A 153 25.34 3.70 12.60
CA SER A 153 26.34 3.83 13.67
C SER A 153 25.72 4.03 15.06
N LEU A 154 24.53 4.63 15.14
CA LEU A 154 23.76 4.80 16.39
C LEU A 154 22.96 3.54 16.78
N GLY A 155 23.07 2.44 16.03
CA GLY A 155 22.39 1.18 16.33
C GLY A 155 20.91 1.17 15.94
N ALA A 156 20.52 1.93 14.91
CA ALA A 156 19.16 1.86 14.36
C ALA A 156 18.89 0.55 13.61
N LEU A 157 19.95 -0.16 13.19
CA LEU A 157 19.90 -1.47 12.52
C LEU A 157 20.54 -2.53 13.43
N ARG A 158 19.81 -3.59 13.72
CA ARG A 158 20.35 -4.83 14.30
C ARG A 158 20.71 -5.77 13.14
N PRO A 159 21.87 -6.44 13.16
CA PRO A 159 22.21 -7.47 12.16
C PRO A 159 21.23 -8.65 12.21
#